data_AF-B6T4Y3-F1
#
_entry.id   AF-B6T4Y3-F1
#
_cell.length_a   1.000
_cell.length_b   1.000
_cell.length_c   1.000
_cell.angle_alpha   90.00
_cell.angle_beta   90.00
_cell.angle_gamma   90.00
#
_symmetry.space_group_name_H-M   'P 1'
#
loop_
_entity.id
_entity.type
_entity.pdbx_description
1 polymer ?
#
loop_
_entity_poly.entity_id
_entity_poly.type
_entity_poly.pdbx_seq_one_letter_code
_entity_poly.pdbx_strand_id
1 'polypeptide(L)'
;MLGKVERVTDVVFTLDDGTGKIDVNRWENEASDAKEMADANNENYVIVIGGLKGFQGKRHVVAYAVRRVTNFNEITCHFLHCIQVHMELTGLKIYSSAATYGGVAHAPSQPNPVDGNYISNLVLSVFHDPSVMDQEHGLHIKDVIDRLKLPDDVVSAAIQGHVDVGNIYNTIDDFHYKSVRNG
;
A
#
# COMPACT_ATOMS: atom_id res chain seq x y z
N MET A 1 -11.75 10.08 -50.69
CA MET A 1 -10.30 10.03 -50.41
C MET A 1 -10.10 10.30 -48.93
N LEU A 2 -9.35 9.46 -48.22
CA LEU A 2 -9.07 9.65 -46.79
C LEU A 2 -7.79 10.48 -46.63
N GLY A 3 -7.91 11.74 -46.20
CA GLY A 3 -6.78 12.60 -45.87
C GLY A 3 -6.35 12.37 -44.43
N LYS A 4 -5.64 11.26 -44.17
CA LYS A 4 -5.11 10.97 -42.83
C LYS A 4 -3.76 11.69 -42.66
N VAL A 5 -3.67 12.58 -41.67
CA VAL A 5 -2.41 13.17 -41.23
C VAL A 5 -2.21 12.78 -39.78
N GLU A 6 -1.22 11.92 -39.50
CA GLU A 6 -0.79 11.56 -38.15
C GLU A 6 0.56 12.22 -37.87
N ARG A 7 0.65 12.92 -36.74
CA ARG A 7 1.91 13.38 -36.18
C ARG A 7 1.90 13.03 -34.71
N VAL A 8 2.66 12.02 -34.37
CA VAL A 8 2.91 11.60 -32.99
C VAL A 8 4.41 11.78 -32.78
N THR A 9 4.79 12.69 -31.89
CA THR A 9 6.21 12.86 -31.51
C THR A 9 6.47 12.03 -30.26
N ASP A 10 7.60 11.32 -30.25
CA ASP A 10 8.05 10.54 -29.10
C ASP A 10 9.05 11.36 -28.27
N VAL A 11 8.76 11.57 -26.99
CA VAL A 11 9.65 12.24 -26.05
C VAL A 11 10.07 11.24 -24.98
N VAL A 12 11.39 11.02 -24.86
CA VAL A 12 11.97 10.07 -23.91
C VAL A 12 12.92 10.80 -22.98
N PHE A 13 12.76 10.57 -21.68
CA PHE A 13 13.64 11.11 -20.66
C PHE A 13 13.78 10.13 -19.50
N THR A 14 14.83 10.30 -18.71
CA THR A 14 15.05 9.52 -17.48
C THR A 14 14.68 10.37 -16.27
N LEU A 15 13.80 9.85 -15.41
CA LEU A 15 13.40 10.47 -14.16
C LEU A 15 14.25 9.91 -13.01
N ASP A 16 14.74 10.79 -12.13
CA ASP A 16 15.51 10.46 -10.93
C ASP A 16 14.85 11.13 -9.71
N ASP A 17 14.46 10.33 -8.72
CA ASP A 17 13.85 10.80 -7.47
C ASP A 17 14.78 10.62 -6.25
N GLY A 18 16.03 10.20 -6.47
CA GLY A 18 17.00 9.87 -5.43
C GLY A 18 16.91 8.44 -4.89
N THR A 19 15.83 7.70 -5.19
CA THR A 19 15.69 6.26 -4.86
C THR A 19 16.09 5.37 -6.02
N GLY A 20 16.09 5.91 -7.23
CA GLY A 20 16.52 5.23 -8.44
C GLY A 20 16.22 6.06 -9.69
N LYS A 21 16.49 5.45 -10.85
CA LYS A 21 16.24 6.05 -12.16
C LYS A 21 15.27 5.19 -12.96
N ILE A 22 14.36 5.82 -13.68
CA ILE A 22 13.42 5.13 -14.57
C ILE A 22 13.26 5.89 -15.89
N ASP A 23 13.23 5.14 -16.99
CA ASP A 23 12.95 5.70 -18.29
C ASP A 23 11.45 5.99 -18.44
N VAL A 24 11.13 7.16 -18.99
CA VAL A 24 9.78 7.65 -19.23
C VAL A 24 9.62 7.94 -20.71
N ASN A 25 8.53 7.44 -21.27
CA ASN A 25 8.12 7.64 -22.66
C ASN A 25 6.82 8.43 -22.69
N ARG A 26 6.79 9.57 -23.40
CA ARG A 26 5.62 10.43 -23.57
C ARG A 26 5.36 10.67 -25.06
N TRP A 27 4.16 10.34 -25.49
CA TRP A 27 3.68 10.61 -26.84
C TRP A 27 2.98 11.97 -26.89
N GLU A 28 3.40 12.84 -27.79
CA GLU A 28 2.71 14.10 -28.09
C GLU A 28 1.73 13.89 -29.24
N ASN A 29 0.44 13.89 -28.93
CA ASN A 29 -0.64 13.74 -29.90
C ASN A 29 -1.30 15.09 -30.22
N GLU A 30 -1.32 15.99 -29.23
CA GLU A 30 -2.00 17.29 -29.32
C GLU A 30 -1.08 18.44 -28.85
N ALA A 31 -1.47 19.68 -29.18
CA ALA A 31 -0.69 20.86 -28.83
C ALA A 31 -0.51 21.06 -27.31
N SER A 32 -1.45 20.56 -26.50
CA SER A 32 -1.31 20.55 -25.03
C SER A 32 -0.17 19.66 -24.56
N ASP A 33 0.04 18.50 -25.18
CA ASP A 33 1.11 17.57 -24.82
C ASP A 33 2.48 18.20 -25.10
N ALA A 34 2.64 18.85 -26.25
CA ALA A 34 3.85 19.56 -26.61
C ALA A 34 4.15 20.72 -25.65
N LYS A 35 3.10 21.41 -25.16
CA LYS A 35 3.26 22.47 -24.16
C LYS A 35 3.71 21.91 -22.80
N GLU A 36 3.10 20.80 -22.35
CA GLU A 36 3.50 20.11 -21.12
C GLU A 36 4.99 19.75 -21.16
N MET A 37 5.47 19.20 -22.28
CA MET A 37 6.86 18.82 -22.46
C MET A 37 7.79 20.03 -22.60
N ALA A 38 7.36 21.12 -23.24
CA ALA A 38 8.13 22.36 -23.29
C ALA A 38 8.32 23.02 -21.92
N ASP A 39 7.33 22.89 -21.02
CA ASP A 39 7.40 23.39 -19.65
C ASP A 39 8.26 22.48 -18.73
N ALA A 40 8.45 21.22 -19.11
CA ALA A 40 9.25 20.22 -18.40
C ALA A 40 10.70 20.15 -18.93
N ASN A 41 11.58 21.00 -18.39
CA ASN A 41 12.98 21.07 -18.80
C ASN A 41 13.89 20.26 -17.88
N ASN A 42 15.12 20.00 -18.35
CA ASN A 42 16.18 19.50 -17.51
C ASN A 42 16.31 20.36 -16.24
N GLU A 43 16.66 19.72 -15.12
CA GLU A 43 16.80 20.35 -13.79
C GLU A 43 15.48 20.75 -13.10
N ASN A 44 14.33 20.56 -13.74
CA ASN A 44 13.04 20.73 -13.07
C ASN A 44 12.57 19.45 -12.40
N TYR A 45 12.00 19.58 -11.20
CA TYR A 45 11.14 18.54 -10.66
C TYR A 45 9.86 18.50 -11.47
N VAL A 46 9.43 17.30 -11.81
CA VAL A 46 8.20 17.04 -12.55
C VAL A 46 7.37 15.98 -11.83
N ILE A 47 6.06 16.09 -11.97
CA ILE A 47 5.12 15.03 -11.65
C ILE A 47 4.81 14.32 -12.96
N VAL A 48 5.12 13.03 -13.00
CA VAL A 48 4.79 12.14 -14.11
C VAL A 48 3.62 11.29 -13.68
N ILE A 49 2.57 11.27 -14.50
CA ILE A 49 1.46 10.36 -14.32
C ILE A 49 1.44 9.41 -15.52
N GLY A 50 1.58 8.11 -15.25
CA GLY A 50 1.88 7.12 -16.26
C GLY A 50 1.60 5.68 -15.84
N GLY A 51 1.54 4.79 -16.82
CA GLY A 51 1.47 3.35 -16.59
C GLY A 51 2.87 2.73 -16.55
N LEU A 52 3.17 1.94 -15.50
CA LEU A 52 4.40 1.16 -15.45
C LEU A 52 4.33 -0.03 -16.43
N LYS A 53 5.32 -0.15 -17.30
CA LYS A 53 5.45 -1.23 -18.29
C LYS A 53 6.81 -1.92 -18.14
N GLY A 54 6.89 -3.14 -18.66
CA GLY A 54 8.12 -3.94 -18.65
C GLY A 54 8.30 -4.68 -19.97
N PHE A 55 9.49 -4.58 -20.57
CA PHE A 55 9.88 -5.35 -21.75
C PHE A 55 11.29 -5.89 -21.59
N GLN A 56 11.47 -7.20 -21.78
CA GLN A 56 12.76 -7.89 -21.61
C GLN A 56 13.48 -7.55 -20.29
N GLY A 57 12.72 -7.48 -19.19
CA GLY A 57 13.26 -7.19 -17.85
C GLY A 57 13.53 -5.71 -17.55
N LYS A 58 13.43 -4.81 -18.54
CA LYS A 58 13.55 -3.36 -18.31
C LYS A 58 12.18 -2.74 -18.04
N ARG A 59 12.06 -2.05 -16.91
CA ARG A 59 10.86 -1.30 -16.53
C ARG A 59 10.96 0.14 -17.03
N HIS A 60 9.86 0.67 -17.56
CA HIS A 60 9.74 2.06 -17.98
C HIS A 60 8.30 2.55 -17.73
N VAL A 61 8.11 3.85 -17.69
CA VAL A 61 6.79 4.47 -17.56
C VAL A 61 6.34 4.96 -18.93
N VAL A 62 5.11 4.64 -19.33
CA VAL A 62 4.43 5.33 -20.43
C VAL A 62 3.56 6.42 -19.82
N ALA A 63 4.00 7.67 -19.96
CA ALA A 63 3.36 8.83 -19.37
C ALA A 63 2.15 9.27 -20.19
N TYR A 64 1.05 9.55 -19.49
CA TYR A 64 -0.14 10.20 -20.04
C TYR A 64 -0.21 11.69 -19.69
N ALA A 65 0.51 12.13 -18.65
CA ALA A 65 0.63 13.54 -18.30
C ALA A 65 1.99 13.80 -17.64
N VAL A 66 2.59 14.95 -17.95
CA VAL A 66 3.81 15.44 -17.30
C VAL A 66 3.58 16.89 -16.91
N ARG A 67 3.87 17.23 -15.65
CA ARG A 67 3.72 18.61 -15.17
C ARG A 67 4.93 19.03 -14.35
N ARG A 68 5.43 20.24 -14.61
CA ARG A 68 6.44 20.87 -13.75
C ARG A 68 5.90 21.12 -12.34
N VAL A 69 6.72 20.80 -11.35
CA VAL A 69 6.48 21.14 -9.94
C VAL A 69 6.79 22.62 -9.74
N THR A 70 5.82 23.37 -9.23
CA THR A 70 5.97 24.80 -8.89
C THR A 70 5.93 25.06 -7.38
N ASN A 71 5.29 24.16 -6.62
CA ASN A 71 5.31 24.16 -5.16
C ASN A 71 6.09 22.94 -4.65
N PHE A 72 7.25 23.17 -4.05
CA PHE A 72 8.13 22.08 -3.59
C PHE A 72 7.55 21.24 -2.44
N ASN A 73 6.51 21.73 -1.73
CA ASN A 73 5.81 20.91 -0.75
C ASN A 73 5.15 19.68 -1.39
N GLU A 74 4.83 19.74 -2.69
CA GLU A 74 4.28 18.59 -3.43
C GLU A 74 5.23 17.38 -3.41
N ILE A 75 6.55 17.60 -3.37
CA ILE A 75 7.54 16.52 -3.35
C ILE A 75 7.49 15.77 -2.02
N THR A 76 7.56 16.50 -0.91
CA THR A 76 7.47 15.90 0.44
C THR A 76 6.14 15.19 0.63
N CYS A 77 5.04 15.83 0.22
CA CYS A 77 3.71 15.20 0.27
C CYS A 77 3.65 13.93 -0.57
N HIS A 78 4.27 13.90 -1.75
CA HIS A 78 4.31 12.70 -2.60
C HIS A 78 5.02 11.54 -1.90
N PHE A 79 6.20 11.77 -1.30
CA PHE A 79 6.90 10.72 -0.55
C PHE A 79 6.07 10.20 0.64
N LEU A 80 5.46 11.09 1.43
CA LEU A 80 4.60 10.68 2.54
C LEU A 80 3.40 9.87 2.07
N HIS A 81 2.76 10.30 0.98
CA HIS A 81 1.64 9.59 0.38
C HIS A 81 2.06 8.22 -0.15
N CYS A 82 3.22 8.09 -0.81
CA CYS A 82 3.75 6.80 -1.24
C CYS A 82 3.96 5.83 -0.07
N ILE A 83 4.51 6.31 1.05
CA ILE A 83 4.68 5.50 2.26
C ILE A 83 3.32 5.08 2.82
N GLN A 84 2.38 6.03 2.95
CA GLN A 84 1.04 5.76 3.46
C GLN A 84 0.32 4.71 2.60
N VAL A 85 0.22 4.92 1.28
CA VAL A 85 -0.44 3.99 0.36
C VAL A 85 0.25 2.63 0.36
N HIS A 86 1.59 2.60 0.43
CA HIS A 86 2.31 1.34 0.56
C HIS A 86 1.90 0.61 1.85
N MET A 87 1.89 1.28 3.00
CA MET A 87 1.48 0.69 4.27
C MET A 87 0.02 0.23 4.26
N GLU A 88 -0.88 0.95 3.62
CA GLU A 88 -2.28 0.52 3.48
C GLU A 88 -2.38 -0.74 2.60
N LEU A 89 -1.66 -0.81 1.48
CA LEU A 89 -1.73 -1.93 0.55
C LEU A 89 -0.90 -3.15 0.98
N THR A 90 0.18 -2.97 1.76
CA THR A 90 1.06 -4.05 2.22
C THR A 90 0.87 -4.39 3.68
N GLY A 91 0.40 -3.48 4.53
CA GLY A 91 0.07 -3.75 5.95
C GLY A 91 -1.03 -4.79 6.11
N LEU A 92 -1.98 -4.86 5.16
CA LEU A 92 -2.94 -5.97 5.05
C LEU A 92 -2.31 -7.30 4.61
N LYS A 93 -1.08 -7.30 4.08
CA LYS A 93 -0.36 -8.46 3.52
C LYS A 93 0.85 -8.93 4.33
N ILE A 94 1.31 -8.20 5.36
CA ILE A 94 2.53 -8.55 6.12
C ILE A 94 2.43 -9.93 6.80
N TYR A 95 1.25 -10.53 6.92
CA TYR A 95 1.11 -11.86 7.52
C TYR A 95 0.86 -13.01 6.54
N SER A 96 0.85 -12.76 5.22
CA SER A 96 0.70 -13.83 4.22
C SER A 96 2.03 -14.46 3.78
N SER A 97 3.19 -14.02 4.28
CA SER A 97 4.48 -14.57 3.84
C SER A 97 5.60 -14.43 4.88
N ALA A 98 5.65 -15.35 5.84
CA ALA A 98 6.89 -15.72 6.52
C ALA A 98 6.77 -17.11 7.15
N ALA A 99 6.89 -18.15 6.32
CA ALA A 99 7.35 -19.45 6.75
C ALA A 99 8.64 -19.76 5.97
N THR A 100 9.79 -19.75 6.65
CA THR A 100 10.83 -20.80 6.59
C THR A 100 11.90 -20.48 7.64
N TYR A 101 12.11 -21.44 8.54
CA TYR A 101 13.05 -21.46 9.65
C TYR A 101 14.53 -21.46 9.23
N GLY A 102 15.39 -20.90 10.09
CA GLY A 102 16.84 -21.12 10.09
C GLY A 102 17.54 -20.22 11.11
N GLY A 103 17.70 -20.69 12.35
CA GLY A 103 18.15 -19.88 13.49
C GLY A 103 19.65 -19.68 13.61
N VAL A 104 20.05 -18.69 14.43
CA VAL A 104 21.10 -18.79 15.47
C VAL A 104 20.85 -17.67 16.49
N ALA A 105 21.07 -17.98 17.77
CA ALA A 105 20.81 -17.11 18.92
C ALA A 105 21.73 -15.88 19.04
N HIS A 106 21.16 -14.72 19.44
CA HIS A 106 21.89 -13.71 20.19
C HIS A 106 20.96 -12.78 21.02
N ALA A 107 21.22 -12.78 22.34
CA ALA A 107 20.92 -11.82 23.44
C ALA A 107 19.64 -10.94 23.49
N PRO A 108 19.06 -10.71 24.69
CA PRO A 108 17.77 -10.06 24.85
C PRO A 108 17.90 -8.54 24.79
N SER A 109 17.52 -7.93 23.66
CA SER A 109 17.06 -6.54 23.66
C SER A 109 15.61 -6.52 24.12
N GLN A 110 15.34 -5.79 25.21
CA GLN A 110 13.99 -5.52 25.71
C GLN A 110 13.05 -5.16 24.55
N PRO A 111 11.80 -5.68 24.51
CA PRO A 111 10.85 -5.25 23.51
C PRO A 111 10.55 -3.77 23.76
N ASN A 112 10.77 -2.92 22.76
CA ASN A 112 10.14 -1.62 22.70
C ASN A 112 8.64 -1.82 23.00
N PRO A 113 7.99 -0.98 23.83
CA PRO A 113 6.56 -1.11 24.06
C PRO A 113 5.88 -0.86 22.72
N VAL A 114 5.42 -1.95 22.09
CA VAL A 114 4.50 -1.86 20.97
C VAL A 114 3.25 -1.24 21.57
N ASP A 115 2.92 -0.02 21.14
CA ASP A 115 1.80 0.76 21.65
C ASP A 115 0.55 -0.14 21.71
N GLY A 116 0.00 -0.37 22.91
CA GLY A 116 -1.11 -1.33 23.09
C GLY A 116 -2.34 -0.98 22.24
N ASN A 117 -2.48 0.30 21.89
CA ASN A 117 -3.49 0.80 20.98
C ASN A 117 -3.28 0.29 19.53
N TYR A 118 -2.04 0.11 19.07
CA TYR A 118 -1.75 -0.40 17.73
C TYR A 118 -2.21 -1.85 17.56
N ILE A 119 -1.87 -2.71 18.52
CA ILE A 119 -2.24 -4.14 18.49
C ILE A 119 -3.75 -4.31 18.56
N SER A 120 -4.41 -3.55 19.44
CA SER A 120 -5.86 -3.52 19.55
C SER A 120 -6.50 -3.17 18.20
N ASN A 121 -6.08 -2.07 17.56
CA ASN A 121 -6.61 -1.68 16.25
C ASN A 121 -6.34 -2.72 15.15
N LEU A 122 -5.19 -3.40 15.19
CA LEU A 122 -4.85 -4.45 14.24
C LEU A 122 -5.77 -5.67 14.38
N VAL A 123 -6.03 -6.13 15.61
CA VAL A 123 -6.99 -7.21 15.88
C VAL A 123 -8.39 -6.83 15.41
N LEU A 124 -8.84 -5.61 15.72
CA LEU A 124 -10.16 -5.14 15.29
C LEU A 124 -10.28 -5.05 13.76
N SER A 125 -9.20 -4.70 13.05
CA SER A 125 -9.19 -4.61 11.59
C SER A 125 -9.48 -5.95 10.91
N VAL A 126 -9.08 -7.08 11.51
CA VAL A 126 -9.37 -8.42 10.99
C VAL A 126 -10.87 -8.70 10.98
N PHE A 127 -11.58 -8.28 12.04
CA PHE A 127 -13.03 -8.46 12.14
C PHE A 127 -13.83 -7.46 11.29
N HIS A 128 -13.19 -6.43 10.76
CA HIS A 128 -13.77 -5.47 9.82
C HIS A 128 -13.46 -5.80 8.35
N ASP A 129 -12.76 -6.90 8.08
CA ASP A 129 -12.59 -7.37 6.71
C ASP A 129 -13.94 -7.79 6.13
N PRO A 130 -14.36 -7.28 4.96
CA PRO A 130 -15.63 -7.66 4.35
C PRO A 130 -15.83 -9.18 4.24
N SER A 131 -14.76 -9.93 3.91
CA SER A 131 -14.81 -11.40 3.78
C SER A 131 -15.04 -12.13 5.12
N VAL A 132 -14.81 -11.45 6.24
CA VAL A 132 -15.03 -11.94 7.60
C VAL A 132 -16.40 -11.52 8.12
N MET A 133 -16.81 -10.29 7.82
CA MET A 133 -18.09 -9.73 8.25
C MET A 133 -19.28 -10.55 7.72
N ASP A 134 -19.16 -11.08 6.51
CA ASP A 134 -20.18 -11.93 5.87
C ASP A 134 -20.27 -13.35 6.46
N GLN A 135 -19.32 -13.76 7.31
CA GLN A 135 -19.33 -15.10 7.91
C GLN A 135 -20.36 -15.17 9.04
N GLU A 136 -21.21 -16.20 9.01
CA GLU A 136 -22.31 -16.37 9.98
C GLU A 136 -21.79 -16.44 11.42
N HIS A 137 -20.74 -17.22 11.64
CA HIS A 137 -20.19 -17.52 12.97
C HIS A 137 -18.97 -16.67 13.34
N GLY A 138 -18.52 -15.76 12.48
CA GLY A 138 -17.29 -14.98 12.69
C GLY A 138 -16.03 -15.84 12.58
N LEU A 139 -14.93 -15.39 13.20
CA LEU A 139 -13.62 -16.05 13.12
C LEU A 139 -13.26 -16.73 14.44
N HIS A 140 -12.60 -17.88 14.34
CA HIS A 140 -11.95 -18.50 15.48
C HIS A 140 -10.67 -17.73 15.85
N ILE A 141 -10.33 -17.65 17.14
CA ILE A 141 -9.14 -16.94 17.64
C ILE A 141 -7.84 -17.39 16.95
N LYS A 142 -7.71 -18.69 16.68
CA LYS A 142 -6.58 -19.26 15.93
C LYS A 142 -6.44 -18.67 14.52
N ASP A 143 -7.55 -18.41 13.83
CA ASP A 143 -7.51 -17.80 12.50
C ASP A 143 -7.00 -16.36 12.58
N VAL A 144 -7.35 -15.63 13.63
CA VAL A 144 -6.84 -14.28 13.90
C VAL A 144 -5.36 -14.32 14.22
N ILE A 145 -4.91 -15.24 15.08
CA ILE A 145 -3.49 -15.46 15.40
C ILE A 145 -2.71 -15.82 14.14
N ASP A 146 -3.25 -16.74 13.32
CA ASP A 146 -2.61 -17.15 12.08
C ASP A 146 -2.56 -16.02 11.06
N ARG A 147 -3.60 -15.18 11.02
CA ARG A 147 -3.66 -14.02 10.15
C ARG A 147 -2.81 -12.85 10.62
N LEU A 148 -2.51 -12.75 11.91
CA LEU A 148 -1.73 -11.65 12.47
C LEU A 148 -0.32 -12.06 12.89
N LYS A 149 0.04 -13.35 12.86
CA LYS A 149 1.32 -13.89 13.36
C LYS A 149 1.83 -13.23 14.65
N LEU A 150 0.91 -12.88 15.54
CA LEU A 150 1.17 -12.30 16.85
C LEU A 150 1.07 -13.40 17.92
N PRO A 151 1.76 -13.25 19.06
CA PRO A 151 1.63 -14.18 20.17
C PRO A 151 0.18 -14.34 20.66
N ASP A 152 -0.21 -15.57 21.02
CA ASP A 152 -1.56 -15.91 21.49
C ASP A 152 -2.03 -15.05 22.66
N ASP A 153 -1.15 -14.78 23.62
CA ASP A 153 -1.44 -13.97 24.81
C ASP A 153 -1.78 -12.51 24.44
N VAL A 154 -1.05 -11.97 23.47
CA VAL A 154 -1.24 -10.61 22.95
C VAL A 154 -2.56 -10.49 22.19
N VAL A 155 -2.88 -11.45 21.32
CA VAL A 155 -4.14 -11.46 20.56
C VAL A 155 -5.33 -11.67 21.48
N SER A 156 -5.23 -12.61 22.44
CA SER A 156 -6.29 -12.90 23.40
C SER A 156 -6.62 -11.67 24.26
N ALA A 157 -5.60 -10.96 24.75
CA ALA A 157 -5.79 -9.74 25.53
C ALA A 157 -6.47 -8.64 24.73
N ALA A 158 -6.09 -8.46 23.47
CA ALA A 158 -6.71 -7.47 22.58
C ALA A 158 -8.17 -7.82 22.24
N ILE A 159 -8.46 -9.10 21.93
CA ILE A 159 -9.83 -9.59 21.70
C ILE A 159 -10.68 -9.33 22.94
N GLN A 160 -10.21 -9.69 24.14
CA GLN A 160 -10.94 -9.46 25.38
C GLN A 160 -11.23 -7.97 25.59
N GLY A 161 -10.26 -7.09 25.35
CA GLY A 161 -10.48 -5.65 25.43
C GLY A 161 -11.57 -5.15 24.45
N HIS A 162 -11.66 -5.73 23.25
CA HIS A 162 -12.73 -5.39 22.31
C HIS A 162 -14.09 -5.99 22.68
N VAL A 163 -14.12 -7.14 23.34
CA VAL A 163 -15.34 -7.71 23.92
C VAL A 163 -15.85 -6.83 25.05
N ASP A 164 -14.97 -6.42 25.97
CA ASP A 164 -15.33 -5.59 27.13
C ASP A 164 -15.91 -4.23 26.72
N VAL A 165 -15.39 -3.64 25.63
CA VAL A 165 -15.87 -2.37 25.07
C VAL A 165 -17.09 -2.57 24.14
N GLY A 166 -17.40 -3.80 23.76
CA GLY A 166 -18.56 -4.13 22.91
C GLY A 166 -18.35 -3.90 21.41
N ASN A 167 -17.11 -3.98 20.93
CA ASN A 167 -16.80 -3.90 19.49
C ASN A 167 -16.98 -5.26 18.79
N ILE A 168 -16.67 -6.35 19.49
CA ILE A 168 -16.82 -7.72 19.04
C ILE A 168 -17.50 -8.56 20.13
N TYR A 169 -18.10 -9.69 19.77
CA TYR A 169 -18.79 -10.59 20.70
C TYR A 169 -18.57 -12.06 20.34
N ASN A 170 -18.66 -12.94 21.33
CA ASN A 170 -18.59 -14.39 21.14
C ASN A 170 -19.84 -14.92 20.43
N THR A 171 -19.67 -15.91 19.57
CA THR A 171 -20.76 -16.47 18.76
C THR A 171 -21.12 -17.90 19.18
N ILE A 172 -20.57 -18.90 18.48
CA ILE A 172 -20.94 -20.31 18.61
C ILE A 172 -20.24 -21.02 19.77
N ASP A 173 -19.11 -20.50 20.22
CA ASP A 173 -18.35 -20.99 21.36
C ASP A 173 -17.49 -19.87 21.97
N ASP A 174 -16.66 -20.23 22.95
CA ASP A 174 -15.78 -19.30 23.67
C ASP A 174 -14.59 -18.81 22.82
N PHE A 175 -14.38 -19.37 21.63
CA PHE A 175 -13.22 -19.10 20.78
C PHE A 175 -13.57 -18.45 19.44
N HIS A 176 -14.85 -18.33 19.09
CA HIS A 176 -15.32 -17.64 17.89
C HIS A 176 -15.89 -16.26 18.21
N TYR A 177 -15.43 -15.26 17.45
CA TYR A 177 -15.78 -13.86 17.66
C TYR A 177 -16.26 -13.20 16.37
N LYS A 178 -17.20 -12.27 16.50
CA LYS A 178 -17.76 -11.50 15.39
C LYS A 178 -17.86 -10.01 15.73
N SER A 179 -17.69 -9.15 14.73
CA SER A 179 -17.87 -7.70 14.88
C SER A 179 -19.35 -7.35 15.07
N VAL A 180 -19.62 -6.34 15.90
CA VAL A 180 -20.94 -5.72 16.04
C VAL A 180 -21.31 -4.88 14.80
N ARG A 181 -20.32 -4.49 13.98
CA ARG A 181 -20.62 -3.87 12.69
C ARG A 181 -21.29 -4.89 11.77
N ASN A 182 -22.47 -4.54 11.27
CA ASN A 182 -23.11 -5.29 10.20
C ASN A 182 -22.39 -5.00 8.87
N GLY A 183 -22.15 -6.04 8.08
CA GLY A 183 -21.81 -5.93 6.67
C GLY A 183 -23.02 -5.58 5.82
#